data_AF-A0A9Q1CSS6-F1
#
_entry.id   AF-A0A9Q1CSS6-F1
#
_cell.length_a   1.000
_cell.length_b   1.000
_cell.length_c   1.000
_cell.angle_alpha   90.00
_cell.angle_beta   90.00
_cell.angle_gamma   90.00
#
_symmetry.space_group_name_H-M   'P 1'
#
loop_
_entity.id
_entity.type
_entity.pdbx_description
1 polymer ?
#
loop_
_entity_poly.entity_id
_entity_poly.type
_entity_poly.pdbx_seq_one_letter_code
_entity_poly.pdbx_strand_id
1 'polypeptide(L)'
;MKTICGPKLSMCCTLLSTWGLIMLLILGGMFRVNAVAFIEDIGETTTETTKTDLEKIYTGVSNNCFIAAGIYLFFLLFSSWQYKLGSSGNYQVS
;
A
#
# COMPACT_ATOMS: atom_id res chain seq x y z
N MET A 1 -10.12 12.07 -19.84
CA MET A 1 -10.48 11.80 -18.42
C MET A 1 -9.90 12.93 -17.60
N LYS A 2 -10.75 13.72 -16.94
CA LYS A 2 -10.37 14.99 -16.31
C LYS A 2 -9.38 14.69 -15.19
N THR A 3 -8.16 15.24 -15.23
CA THR A 3 -7.29 15.27 -14.04
C THR A 3 -7.96 16.24 -13.06
N ILE A 4 -8.77 15.70 -12.14
CA ILE A 4 -9.64 16.47 -11.22
C ILE A 4 -8.81 17.37 -10.28
N CYS A 5 -7.50 17.15 -10.19
CA CYS A 5 -6.58 17.85 -9.31
C CYS A 5 -5.52 18.59 -10.12
N GLY A 6 -5.30 19.87 -9.81
CA GLY A 6 -4.30 20.71 -10.48
C GLY A 6 -2.88 20.12 -10.43
N PRO A 7 -1.97 20.55 -11.34
CA PRO A 7 -0.67 19.91 -11.58
C PRO A 7 0.21 19.72 -10.33
N LYS A 8 0.08 20.62 -9.33
CA LYS A 8 0.80 20.51 -8.05
C LYS A 8 0.22 19.45 -7.09
N LEU A 9 -1.11 19.26 -7.09
CA LEU A 9 -1.75 18.29 -6.21
C LEU A 9 -1.65 16.86 -6.76
N SER A 10 -1.65 16.71 -8.10
CA SER A 10 -1.48 15.40 -8.76
C SER A 10 -0.12 14.78 -8.42
N MET A 11 0.97 15.55 -8.46
CA MET A 11 2.31 15.04 -8.10
C MET A 11 2.40 14.59 -6.65
N CYS A 12 1.81 15.35 -5.72
CA CYS A 12 1.78 14.98 -4.30
C CYS A 12 1.04 13.65 -4.09
N CYS A 13 -0.10 13.47 -4.76
CA CYS A 13 -0.89 12.24 -4.66
C CYS A 13 -0.16 11.02 -5.23
N THR A 14 0.57 11.18 -6.34
CA THR A 14 1.40 10.10 -6.90
C THR A 14 2.56 9.75 -5.98
N LEU A 15 3.25 10.75 -5.42
CA LEU A 15 4.37 10.54 -4.47
C LEU A 15 3.90 9.84 -3.18
N LEU A 16 2.80 10.29 -2.59
CA LEU A 16 2.22 9.66 -1.39
C LEU A 16 1.74 8.23 -1.68
N SER A 17 1.17 7.98 -2.86
CA SER A 17 0.75 6.65 -3.28
C SER A 17 1.94 5.70 -3.48
N THR A 18 3.01 6.15 -4.13
CA THR A 18 4.26 5.38 -4.27
C THR A 18 4.92 5.13 -2.92
N TRP A 19 4.96 6.14 -2.04
CA TRP A 19 5.52 6.00 -0.69
C TRP A 19 4.73 5.02 0.16
N GLY A 20 3.39 5.11 0.15
CA GLY A 20 2.51 4.19 0.86
C GLY A 20 2.66 2.74 0.41
N LEU A 21 2.83 2.52 -0.90
CA LEU A 21 3.12 1.19 -1.45
C LEU A 21 4.42 0.59 -0.87
N ILE A 22 5.50 1.36 -0.86
CA ILE A 22 6.81 0.91 -0.35
C ILE A 22 6.70 0.55 1.14
N MET A 23 6.03 1.40 1.93
CA MET A 23 5.84 1.15 3.36
C MET A 23 5.00 -0.11 3.63
N LEU A 24 3.91 -0.32 2.89
CA LEU A 24 3.07 -1.52 3.01
C LEU A 24 3.82 -2.80 2.62
N LEU A 25 4.69 -2.75 1.61
CA LEU A 25 5.53 -3.90 1.22
C LEU A 25 6.58 -4.23 2.29
N ILE A 26 7.22 -3.22 2.88
CA ILE A 26 8.20 -3.41 3.95
C ILE A 26 7.50 -3.98 5.19
N LEU A 27 6.37 -3.40 5.63
CA LEU A 27 5.58 -3.91 6.75
C LEU A 27 5.13 -5.35 6.50
N GLY A 28 4.46 -5.60 5.36
CA GLY A 28 3.97 -6.93 5.00
C GLY A 28 5.08 -7.98 5.01
N GLY A 29 6.26 -7.62 4.48
CA GLY A 29 7.46 -8.44 4.52
C GLY A 29 7.95 -8.71 5.95
N MET A 30 8.06 -7.69 6.79
CA MET A 30 8.50 -7.83 8.19
C MET A 30 7.53 -8.68 9.03
N PHE A 31 6.22 -8.54 8.81
CA PHE A 31 5.21 -9.39 9.45
C PHE A 31 5.33 -10.87 9.02
N ARG A 32 5.78 -11.16 7.78
CA ARG A 32 5.99 -12.53 7.31
C ARG A 32 7.13 -13.24 8.03
N VAL A 33 8.12 -12.48 8.54
CA VAL A 33 9.25 -13.01 9.32
C VAL A 33 8.91 -13.13 10.81
N ASN A 34 7.66 -12.89 11.23
CA ASN A 34 7.24 -12.81 12.63
C ASN A 34 8.16 -11.87 13.45
N ALA A 35 8.48 -10.70 12.91
CA ALA A 35 9.40 -9.77 13.55
C ALA A 35 8.83 -9.29 14.90
N VAL A 36 9.53 -9.60 16.00
CA VAL A 36 9.17 -9.23 17.40
C VAL A 36 8.95 -7.72 17.57
N ALA A 37 9.55 -6.89 16.73
CA ALA A 37 9.40 -5.43 16.74
C ALA A 37 7.95 -4.95 16.50
N PHE A 38 7.07 -5.79 15.96
CA PHE A 38 5.68 -5.46 15.65
C PHE A 38 4.68 -6.00 16.67
N ILE A 39 5.16 -6.53 17.80
CA ILE A 39 4.29 -7.15 18.82
C ILE A 39 3.39 -6.12 19.52
N GLU A 40 3.81 -4.85 19.55
CA GLU A 40 3.02 -3.74 20.10
C GLU A 40 1.92 -3.27 19.15
N ASP A 41 2.09 -3.47 17.83
CA ASP A 41 1.13 -3.04 16.79
C ASP A 41 -0.04 -4.03 16.62
N ILE A 42 0.14 -5.31 17.00
CA ILE A 42 -0.90 -6.35 16.95
C ILE A 42 -1.86 -6.34 18.16
N GLY A 43 -1.68 -5.40 19.09
CA GLY A 43 -2.56 -5.19 20.24
C GLY A 43 -2.13 -5.97 21.49
N GLU A 44 -2.76 -5.64 22.63
CA GLU A 44 -2.43 -6.21 23.94
C GLU A 44 -2.49 -7.74 23.89
N THR A 45 -1.31 -8.34 23.92
CA THR A 45 -1.14 -9.77 24.05
C THR A 45 -1.48 -10.11 25.49
N THR A 46 -2.69 -10.63 25.75
CA THR A 46 -3.06 -11.12 27.09
C THR A 46 -2.06 -12.18 27.52
N THR A 47 -1.77 -12.26 28.81
CA THR A 47 -0.76 -13.15 29.42
C THR A 47 -0.92 -14.65 29.09
N GLU A 48 -2.03 -15.03 28.45
CA GLU A 48 -2.35 -16.39 28.00
C GLU A 48 -2.12 -16.63 26.49
N THR A 49 -1.61 -15.64 25.76
CA THR A 49 -1.42 -15.78 24.31
C THR A 49 -0.25 -16.72 24.03
N THR A 50 -0.56 -17.91 23.51
CA THR A 50 0.44 -18.91 23.14
C THR A 50 1.17 -18.46 21.87
N LYS A 51 2.44 -18.84 21.70
CA LYS A 51 3.25 -18.54 20.50
C LYS A 51 2.51 -18.85 19.19
N THR A 52 1.74 -19.93 19.15
CA THR A 52 0.94 -20.36 18.00
C THR A 52 -0.21 -19.42 17.65
N ASP A 53 -0.82 -18.74 18.62
CA ASP A 53 -1.90 -17.78 18.34
C ASP A 53 -1.32 -16.45 17.88
N LEU A 54 -0.14 -16.09 18.40
CA LEU A 54 0.64 -14.95 17.93
C LEU A 54 0.99 -15.10 16.43
N GLU A 55 1.50 -16.25 16.01
CA GLU A 55 1.83 -16.52 14.59
C GLU A 55 0.60 -16.41 13.67
N LYS A 56 -0.59 -16.82 14.13
CA LYS A 56 -1.84 -16.65 13.38
C LYS A 56 -2.20 -15.18 13.20
N ILE A 57 -2.05 -14.37 14.25
CA ILE A 57 -2.33 -12.93 14.21
C ILE A 57 -1.34 -12.24 13.25
N TYR A 58 -0.04 -12.53 13.36
CA TYR A 58 0.99 -12.02 12.45
C TYR A 58 0.68 -12.36 10.99
N THR A 59 0.29 -13.61 10.72
CA THR A 59 -0.06 -14.06 9.38
C THR A 59 -1.31 -13.34 8.85
N GLY A 60 -2.31 -13.12 9.71
CA GLY A 60 -3.53 -12.38 9.37
C GLY A 60 -3.25 -10.93 8.99
N VAL A 61 -2.46 -10.22 9.80
CA VAL A 61 -2.09 -8.82 9.55
C VAL A 61 -1.21 -8.68 8.31
N SER A 62 -0.20 -9.55 8.16
CA SER A 62 0.64 -9.60 6.95
C SER A 62 -0.22 -9.75 5.69
N ASN A 63 -1.19 -10.66 5.71
CA ASN A 63 -2.05 -10.93 4.56
C ASN A 63 -2.91 -9.70 4.16
N ASN A 64 -3.50 -9.01 5.15
CA ASN A 64 -4.25 -7.77 4.90
C ASN A 64 -3.35 -6.66 4.33
N CYS A 65 -2.12 -6.53 4.85
CA CYS A 65 -1.14 -5.54 4.40
C CYS A 65 -0.71 -5.80 2.94
N PHE A 66 -0.47 -7.07 2.57
CA PHE A 66 -0.15 -7.46 1.19
C PHE A 66 -1.32 -7.23 0.23
N ILE A 67 -2.56 -7.53 0.65
CA ILE A 67 -3.75 -7.23 -0.16
C ILE A 67 -3.86 -5.72 -0.40
N ALA A 68 -3.69 -4.91 0.64
CA ALA A 68 -3.69 -3.46 0.52
C ALA A 68 -2.59 -2.99 -0.44
N ALA A 69 -1.35 -3.47 -0.28
CA ALA A 69 -0.25 -3.16 -1.19
C ALA A 69 -0.59 -3.51 -2.66
N GLY A 70 -1.23 -4.66 -2.89
CA GLY A 70 -1.71 -5.07 -4.21
C GLY A 70 -2.75 -4.11 -4.80
N ILE A 71 -3.70 -3.63 -3.99
CA ILE A 71 -4.71 -2.64 -4.42
C ILE A 71 -4.03 -1.31 -4.77
N TYR A 72 -3.10 -0.82 -3.95
CA TYR A 72 -2.35 0.40 -4.24
C TYR A 72 -1.50 0.28 -5.52
N LEU A 73 -0.87 -0.88 -5.75
CA LEU A 73 -0.14 -1.18 -6.99
C LEU A 73 -1.08 -1.14 -8.20
N PHE A 74 -2.25 -1.78 -8.09
CA PHE A 74 -3.25 -1.81 -9.15
C PHE A 74 -3.73 -0.41 -9.51
N PHE A 75 -4.06 0.44 -8.53
CA PHE A 75 -4.45 1.83 -8.79
C PHE A 75 -3.31 2.66 -9.40
N LEU A 76 -2.05 2.44 -8.99
CA LEU A 76 -0.89 3.10 -9.61
C LEU A 76 -0.70 2.70 -11.08
N LEU A 77 -0.81 1.40 -11.38
CA LEU A 77 -0.72 0.88 -12.74
C LEU A 77 -1.88 1.38 -13.60
N PHE A 78 -3.09 1.34 -13.06
CA PHE A 78 -4.30 1.82 -13.74
C PHE A 78 -4.20 3.32 -14.03
N SER A 79 -3.81 4.14 -13.05
CA SER A 79 -3.57 5.58 -13.21
C SER A 79 -2.47 5.86 -14.25
N SER A 80 -1.35 5.11 -14.20
CA SER A 80 -0.26 5.25 -15.16
C SER A 80 -0.68 4.87 -16.58
N TRP A 81 -1.49 3.81 -16.72
CA TRP A 81 -2.03 3.39 -18.01
C TRP A 81 -3.02 4.43 -18.56
N GLN A 82 -3.91 4.97 -17.72
CA GLN A 82 -4.81 6.05 -18.09
C GLN A 82 -4.05 7.33 -18.46
N TYR A 83 -2.95 7.64 -17.78
CA TYR A 83 -2.09 8.77 -18.12
C TYR A 83 -1.42 8.57 -19.49
N LYS A 84 -0.91 7.38 -19.80
CA LYS A 84 -0.32 7.08 -21.12
C LYS A 84 -1.33 7.13 -22.25
N LEU A 85 -2.53 6.56 -22.07
CA LEU A 85 -3.61 6.62 -23.07
C LEU A 85 -4.16 8.04 -23.23
N GLY A 86 -4.25 8.82 -22.16
CA GLY A 86 -4.67 10.20 -22.17
C GLY A 86 -3.62 11.14 -22.79
N SER A 87 -2.33 10.89 -22.59
CA SER A 87 -1.22 11.64 -23.22
C SER A 87 -1.35 11.65 -24.75
N SER A 88 -1.73 10.52 -25.37
CA SER A 88 -1.98 10.42 -26.82
C SER A 88 -3.09 11.37 -27.31
N GLY A 89 -4.04 11.75 -26.44
CA GLY A 89 -5.12 12.69 -26.76
C GLY A 89 -4.86 14.14 -26.33
N ASN A 90 -3.83 14.42 -25.51
CA ASN A 90 -3.53 15.77 -25.01
C ASN A 90 -2.49 16.53 -25.87
N TYR A 91 -1.94 15.94 -26.93
CA TYR A 91 -1.21 16.67 -28.00
C TYR A 91 -2.13 17.49 -28.94
N GLN A 92 -3.36 17.78 -28.52
CA GLN A 92 -4.33 18.63 -29.25
C GLN A 92 -4.84 19.81 -28.42
N VAL A 93 -4.19 20.14 -27.30
CA VAL A 93 -4.38 21.42 -26.60
C VAL A 93 -3.06 22.19 -26.57
N SER A 94 -2.67 22.66 -27.76
CA SER A 94 -1.76 23.81 -27.91
C SER A 94 -2.52 25.10 -27.69
#